data_AF-A0A6J0Z4B5-F1
#
_entry.id   AF-A0A6J0Z4B5-F1
#
_cell.length_a   1.000
_cell.length_b   1.000
_cell.length_c   1.000
_cell.angle_alpha   90.00
_cell.angle_beta   90.00
_cell.angle_gamma   90.00
#
_symmetry.space_group_name_H-M   'P 1'
#
loop_
_entity.id
_entity.type
_entity.pdbx_description
1 polymer ?
#
loop_
_entity_poly.entity_id
_entity_poly.type
_entity_poly.pdbx_seq_one_letter_code
_entity_poly.pdbx_strand_id
1 'polypeptide(L)'
;MTMFVDGSSKKDPDGRRAAAYAVVTLQKVLEAQPLPLGTTSQKAELTALTRALHLAKNKRANIYTDSKYAFLIAHSHAAIWKERGFLTTKGSPICNASHITKLLEAIPLPKEVAILHCRGHQAARDKIAQGNNLADQVARQTALQREVAPLLVLETSFIPKYTKAETRALLAQEGTQTHPSGWITLHEKLVLPEQQAITIIKQIHDALHIGPRALLNFLSPLFSPLHLRQAIQTVHRSCLTCATISPQGGLRPPPRNPPAERTSARSRLADNPAGSCSPQHHLASSHPVPTPVIGLG
;
A
#
# COMPACT_ATOMS: atom_id res chain seq x y z
N MET A 1 3.91 -23.90 17.05
CA MET A 1 4.87 -23.03 16.32
C MET A 1 4.80 -21.64 16.93
N THR A 2 5.93 -20.97 17.13
CA THR A 2 5.95 -19.60 17.67
C THR A 2 6.44 -18.64 16.59
N MET A 3 5.68 -17.57 16.35
CA MET A 3 5.98 -16.53 15.39
C MET A 3 5.93 -15.16 16.06
N PHE A 4 6.72 -14.23 15.51
CA PHE A 4 6.72 -12.81 15.86
C PHE A 4 6.40 -12.04 14.59
N VAL A 5 5.54 -11.03 14.70
CA VAL A 5 5.08 -10.22 13.57
C VAL A 5 5.25 -8.75 13.86
N ASP A 6 5.61 -7.99 12.83
CA ASP A 6 5.71 -6.54 12.89
C ASP A 6 5.44 -5.93 11.50
N GLY A 7 4.88 -4.72 11.48
CA GLY A 7 4.67 -3.90 10.31
C GLY A 7 5.36 -2.54 10.42
N SER A 8 6.30 -2.25 9.53
CA SER A 8 6.99 -0.95 9.49
C SER A 8 6.35 -0.01 8.46
N SER A 9 6.29 1.28 8.78
CA SER A 9 5.92 2.35 7.85
C SER A 9 6.72 3.61 8.18
N LYS A 10 7.59 4.04 7.26
CA LYS A 10 8.43 5.24 7.40
C LYS A 10 8.27 6.15 6.20
N LYS A 11 8.35 7.46 6.44
CA LYS A 11 8.44 8.42 5.34
C LYS A 11 9.86 8.41 4.79
N ASP A 12 9.99 8.29 3.47
CA ASP A 12 11.24 8.57 2.77
C ASP A 12 11.52 10.09 2.82
N PRO A 13 12.76 10.52 2.48
CA PRO A 13 13.10 11.95 2.40
C PRO A 13 12.21 12.76 1.45
N ASP A 14 11.58 12.11 0.46
CA ASP A 14 10.65 12.72 -0.50
C ASP A 14 9.21 12.83 0.07
N GLY A 15 8.98 12.42 1.32
CA GLY A 15 7.70 12.48 2.03
C GLY A 15 6.73 11.33 1.74
N ARG A 16 7.11 10.34 0.95
CA ARG A 16 6.31 9.14 0.63
C ARG A 16 6.50 8.07 1.70
N ARG A 17 5.42 7.39 2.10
CA ARG A 17 5.51 6.28 3.06
C ARG A 17 5.93 5.00 2.36
N ALA A 18 7.10 4.48 2.70
CA ALA A 18 7.52 3.12 2.44
C ALA A 18 7.12 2.23 3.63
N ALA A 19 6.56 1.06 3.35
CA ALA A 19 6.07 0.17 4.38
C ALA A 19 6.36 -1.28 3.99
N ALA A 20 6.44 -2.15 4.98
CA ALA A 20 6.62 -3.58 4.82
C ALA A 20 6.08 -4.31 6.05
N TYR A 21 5.95 -5.62 5.95
CA TYR A 21 5.68 -6.48 7.09
C TYR A 21 6.71 -7.60 7.17
N ALA A 22 6.82 -8.20 8.34
CA ALA A 22 7.62 -9.39 8.58
C ALA A 22 6.87 -10.39 9.47
N VAL A 23 7.12 -11.67 9.21
CA VAL A 23 6.75 -12.81 10.04
C VAL A 23 8.01 -13.65 10.24
N VAL A 24 8.44 -13.80 11.48
CA VAL A 24 9.69 -14.47 11.83
C VAL A 24 9.49 -15.51 12.94
N THR A 25 10.39 -16.47 13.04
CA THR A 25 10.64 -17.19 14.31
C THR A 25 11.90 -16.61 14.96
N LEU A 26 12.32 -17.15 16.11
CA LEU A 26 13.60 -16.74 16.72
C LEU A 26 14.83 -17.02 15.86
N GLN A 27 14.72 -17.94 14.89
CA GLN A 27 15.86 -18.43 14.12
C GLN A 27 15.83 -18.01 12.65
N LYS A 28 14.65 -17.69 12.10
CA LYS A 28 14.52 -17.42 10.67
C LYS A 28 13.38 -16.48 10.34
N VAL A 29 13.53 -15.78 9.23
CA VAL A 29 12.44 -15.08 8.55
C VAL A 29 11.58 -16.12 7.83
N LEU A 30 10.28 -16.12 8.09
CA LEU A 30 9.32 -16.99 7.39
C LEU A 30 8.77 -16.30 6.16
N GLU A 31 8.46 -15.01 6.29
CA GLU A 31 7.94 -14.17 5.23
C GLU A 31 8.25 -12.72 5.56
N ALA A 32 8.72 -11.94 4.60
CA ALA A 32 8.83 -10.50 4.70
C ALA A 32 8.66 -9.91 3.30
N GLN A 33 7.80 -8.90 3.15
CA GLN A 33 7.49 -8.30 1.86
C GLN A 33 7.22 -6.80 1.98
N PRO A 34 7.59 -6.00 0.96
CA PRO A 34 7.19 -4.61 0.88
C PRO A 34 5.67 -4.50 0.69
N LEU A 35 5.10 -3.40 1.17
CA LEU A 35 3.69 -3.05 1.05
C LEU A 35 3.51 -1.86 0.10
N PRO A 36 2.30 -1.66 -0.48
CA PRO A 36 2.04 -0.54 -1.35
C PRO A 36 2.44 0.80 -0.74
N LEU A 37 2.97 1.71 -1.57
CA LEU A 37 3.34 3.06 -1.13
C LEU A 37 2.15 3.77 -0.48
N GLY A 38 2.41 4.53 0.58
CA GLY A 38 1.35 5.18 1.35
C GLY A 38 0.73 4.31 2.45
N THR A 39 1.08 3.02 2.51
CA THR A 39 0.59 2.14 3.58
C THR A 39 1.03 2.65 4.95
N THR A 40 0.06 2.80 5.85
CA THR A 40 0.25 3.26 7.23
C THR A 40 0.76 2.13 8.12
N SER A 41 1.44 2.46 9.21
CA SER A 41 1.91 1.47 10.20
C SER A 41 0.79 0.52 10.64
N GLN A 42 -0.37 1.03 11.03
CA GLN A 42 -1.53 0.19 11.41
C GLN A 42 -1.94 -0.85 10.36
N LYS A 43 -1.87 -0.51 9.07
CA LYS A 43 -2.21 -1.44 7.98
C LYS A 43 -1.10 -2.47 7.78
N ALA A 44 0.15 -2.08 7.96
CA ALA A 44 1.28 -3.00 7.92
C ALA A 44 1.18 -4.04 9.04
N GLU A 45 0.85 -3.60 10.25
CA GLU A 45 0.65 -4.48 11.42
C GLU A 45 -0.49 -5.48 11.22
N LEU A 46 -1.65 -5.01 10.76
CA LEU A 46 -2.77 -5.89 10.43
C LEU A 46 -2.39 -6.91 9.34
N THR A 47 -1.60 -6.48 8.36
CA THR A 47 -1.13 -7.36 7.28
C THR A 47 -0.16 -8.41 7.82
N ALA A 48 0.80 -8.02 8.65
CA ALA A 48 1.77 -8.92 9.28
C ALA A 48 1.07 -10.06 10.05
N LEU A 49 0.10 -9.69 10.89
CA LEU A 49 -0.69 -10.65 11.66
C LEU A 49 -1.54 -11.56 10.75
N THR A 50 -2.21 -10.98 9.75
CA THR A 50 -3.00 -11.75 8.77
C THR A 50 -2.15 -12.78 8.03
N ARG A 51 -0.92 -12.41 7.64
CA ARG A 51 0.00 -13.32 6.95
C ARG A 51 0.51 -14.45 7.85
N ALA A 52 0.82 -14.15 9.12
CA ALA A 52 1.18 -15.19 10.09
C ALA A 52 0.07 -16.23 10.31
N LEU A 53 -1.20 -15.80 10.34
CA LEU A 53 -2.34 -16.71 10.44
C LEU A 53 -2.45 -17.64 9.22
N HIS A 54 -2.22 -17.13 8.01
CA HIS A 54 -2.17 -17.96 6.81
C HIS A 54 -1.02 -18.98 6.85
N LEU A 55 0.17 -18.59 7.30
CA LEU A 55 1.32 -19.49 7.46
C LEU A 55 1.08 -20.58 8.54
N ALA A 56 0.24 -20.26 9.51
CA ALA A 56 -0.21 -21.15 10.58
C ALA A 56 -1.41 -22.02 10.21
N LYS A 57 -1.93 -21.96 8.98
CA LYS A 57 -3.09 -22.76 8.56
C LYS A 57 -2.92 -24.23 8.92
N ASN A 58 -3.94 -24.81 9.56
CA ASN A 58 -3.98 -26.20 10.06
C ASN A 58 -2.90 -26.55 11.11
N LYS A 59 -2.21 -25.57 11.71
CA LYS A 59 -1.18 -25.78 12.74
C LYS A 59 -1.61 -25.16 14.07
N ARG A 60 -0.96 -25.59 15.16
CA ARG A 60 -1.03 -24.94 16.48
C ARG A 60 0.02 -23.83 16.55
N ALA A 61 -0.37 -22.59 16.79
CA ALA A 61 0.53 -21.44 16.72
C ALA A 61 0.37 -20.43 17.88
N ASN A 62 1.50 -19.89 18.34
CA ASN A 62 1.57 -18.70 19.18
C ASN A 62 2.12 -17.56 18.31
N ILE A 63 1.37 -16.47 18.17
CA ILE A 63 1.76 -15.31 17.35
C ILE A 63 1.90 -14.10 18.26
N TYR A 64 3.11 -13.55 18.34
CA TYR A 64 3.42 -12.36 19.12
C TYR A 64 3.41 -11.12 18.23
N THR A 65 2.77 -10.05 18.68
CA THR A 65 2.77 -8.72 18.06
C THR A 65 2.94 -7.66 19.14
N ASP A 66 3.70 -6.61 18.88
CA ASP A 66 3.75 -5.43 19.76
C ASP A 66 2.71 -4.36 19.39
N SER A 67 1.97 -4.58 18.31
CA SER A 67 0.87 -3.72 17.91
C SER A 67 -0.35 -3.95 18.78
N LYS A 68 -0.52 -3.09 19.80
CA LYS A 68 -1.74 -3.03 20.60
C LYS A 68 -2.99 -2.89 19.73
N TYR A 69 -2.90 -2.18 18.60
CA TYR A 69 -4.01 -2.03 17.67
C TYR A 69 -4.40 -3.38 17.03
N ALA A 70 -3.45 -4.11 16.44
CA ALA A 70 -3.73 -5.40 15.82
C ALA A 70 -4.23 -6.44 16.85
N PHE A 71 -3.61 -6.46 18.04
CA PHE A 71 -4.04 -7.31 19.15
C PHE A 71 -5.49 -7.05 19.55
N LEU A 72 -5.87 -5.78 19.74
CA LEU A 72 -7.22 -5.41 20.12
C LEU A 72 -8.23 -5.75 19.03
N ILE A 73 -7.90 -5.55 17.74
CA ILE A 73 -8.78 -5.92 16.64
C ILE A 73 -9.03 -7.44 16.62
N ALA A 74 -7.98 -8.25 16.78
CA ALA A 74 -8.10 -9.70 16.75
C ALA A 74 -8.94 -10.27 17.92
N HIS A 75 -8.92 -9.62 19.08
CA HIS A 75 -9.69 -10.04 20.27
C HIS A 75 -11.02 -9.30 20.44
N SER A 76 -11.23 -8.21 19.71
CA SER A 76 -12.52 -7.52 19.70
C SER A 76 -13.56 -8.39 18.99
N HIS A 77 -14.78 -8.43 19.52
CA HIS A 77 -15.84 -9.30 19.01
C HIS A 77 -16.14 -8.99 17.53
N ALA A 78 -15.60 -9.82 16.63
CA ALA A 78 -15.80 -9.77 15.18
C ALA A 78 -17.29 -9.70 14.79
N ALA A 79 -18.16 -10.33 15.59
CA ALA A 79 -19.61 -10.30 15.45
C ALA A 79 -20.17 -8.87 15.47
N ILE A 80 -19.71 -8.02 16.39
CA ILE A 80 -20.23 -6.64 16.54
C ILE A 80 -19.90 -5.77 15.33
N TRP A 81 -18.76 -6.00 14.68
CA TRP A 81 -18.29 -5.18 13.56
C TRP A 81 -18.94 -5.61 12.24
N LYS A 82 -19.18 -6.93 12.08
CA LYS A 82 -19.91 -7.51 10.96
C LYS A 82 -21.39 -7.11 11.00
N GLU A 83 -22.01 -7.09 12.19
CA GLU A 83 -23.40 -6.69 12.39
C GLU A 83 -23.64 -5.18 12.17
N ARG A 84 -22.63 -4.34 12.41
CA ARG A 84 -22.72 -2.87 12.26
C ARG A 84 -22.17 -2.34 10.92
N GLY A 85 -21.87 -3.21 9.97
CA GLY A 85 -21.39 -2.82 8.64
C GLY A 85 -20.06 -2.04 8.65
N PHE A 86 -19.19 -2.28 9.64
CA PHE A 86 -17.93 -1.54 9.84
C PHE A 86 -18.10 -0.02 9.98
N LEU A 87 -19.20 0.42 10.58
CA LEU A 87 -19.44 1.81 10.92
C LEU A 87 -18.96 2.12 12.36
N THR A 88 -18.40 3.30 12.56
CA THR A 88 -18.14 3.85 13.90
C THR A 88 -19.45 4.16 14.62
N THR A 89 -19.40 4.46 15.91
CA THR A 89 -20.57 4.96 16.67
C THR A 89 -21.16 6.26 16.10
N LYS A 90 -20.40 6.99 15.27
CA LYS A 90 -20.85 8.19 14.54
C LYS A 90 -21.36 7.88 13.12
N GLY A 91 -21.49 6.60 12.74
CA GLY A 91 -21.97 6.18 11.42
C GLY A 91 -20.94 6.30 10.28
N SER A 92 -19.67 6.61 10.58
CA SER A 92 -18.63 6.74 9.55
C SER A 92 -17.96 5.38 9.27
N PRO A 93 -17.52 5.08 8.04
CA PRO A 93 -16.78 3.85 7.76
C PRO A 93 -15.47 3.78 8.55
N ILE A 94 -15.11 2.61 9.03
CA ILE A 94 -13.81 2.36 9.64
C ILE A 94 -12.74 2.35 8.55
N CYS A 95 -11.76 3.26 8.63
CA CYS A 95 -10.73 3.48 7.60
C CYS A 95 -9.92 2.24 7.19
N ASN A 96 -9.85 1.22 8.04
CA ASN A 96 -9.10 -0.02 7.83
C ASN A 96 -10.00 -1.26 7.64
N ALA A 97 -11.30 -1.08 7.37
CA ALA A 97 -12.30 -2.17 7.32
C ALA A 97 -11.87 -3.37 6.45
N SER A 98 -11.25 -3.13 5.29
CA SER A 98 -10.78 -4.22 4.41
C SER A 98 -9.67 -5.08 5.03
N HIS A 99 -8.73 -4.47 5.74
CA HIS A 99 -7.64 -5.20 6.41
C HIS A 99 -8.13 -5.93 7.65
N ILE A 100 -9.07 -5.30 8.37
CA ILE A 100 -9.74 -5.91 9.53
C ILE A 100 -10.54 -7.14 9.08
N THR A 101 -11.31 -7.04 7.99
CA THR A 101 -12.08 -8.17 7.45
C THR A 101 -11.16 -9.35 7.11
N LYS A 102 -10.08 -9.11 6.36
CA LYS A 102 -9.10 -10.15 6.01
C LYS A 102 -8.44 -10.78 7.24
N LEU A 103 -8.14 -9.97 8.27
CA LEU A 103 -7.60 -10.49 9.53
C LEU A 103 -8.62 -11.43 10.20
N LEU A 104 -9.88 -11.01 10.32
CA LEU A 104 -10.94 -11.79 10.96
C LEU A 104 -11.23 -13.10 10.22
N GLU A 105 -11.21 -13.08 8.89
CA GLU A 105 -11.33 -14.28 8.04
C GLU A 105 -10.14 -15.24 8.20
N ALA A 106 -8.96 -14.72 8.54
CA ALA A 106 -7.75 -15.53 8.71
C ALA A 106 -7.62 -16.18 10.10
N ILE A 107 -8.27 -15.62 11.14
CA ILE A 107 -8.25 -16.16 12.52
C ILE A 107 -8.62 -17.65 12.60
N PRO A 108 -9.66 -18.17 11.91
CA PRO A 108 -10.03 -19.58 11.99
C PRO A 108 -9.14 -20.52 11.15
N LEU A 109 -8.16 -20.01 10.39
CA LEU A 109 -7.32 -20.86 9.54
C LEU A 109 -6.40 -21.82 10.31
N PRO A 110 -5.74 -21.41 11.42
CA PRO A 110 -4.94 -22.32 12.23
C PRO A 110 -5.82 -23.36 12.94
N LYS A 111 -5.23 -24.51 13.27
CA LYS A 111 -5.92 -25.53 14.08
C LYS A 111 -6.19 -25.00 15.50
N GLU A 112 -5.20 -24.34 16.08
CA GLU A 112 -5.30 -23.61 17.35
C GLU A 112 -4.36 -22.39 17.26
N VAL A 113 -4.80 -21.23 17.73
CA VAL A 113 -3.96 -20.03 17.75
C VAL A 113 -4.11 -19.25 19.05
N ALA A 114 -2.98 -18.82 19.59
CA ALA A 114 -2.92 -17.77 20.61
C ALA A 114 -2.25 -16.54 19.99
N ILE A 115 -2.93 -15.41 19.99
CA ILE A 115 -2.39 -14.11 19.58
C ILE A 115 -2.01 -13.36 20.86
N LEU A 116 -0.73 -13.06 21.05
CA LEU A 116 -0.20 -12.48 22.28
C LEU A 116 0.37 -11.09 22.00
N HIS A 117 0.07 -10.15 22.89
CA HIS A 117 0.69 -8.83 22.84
C HIS A 117 2.00 -8.82 23.64
N CYS A 118 3.10 -8.39 23.00
CA CYS A 118 4.37 -8.09 23.66
C CYS A 118 4.61 -6.57 23.71
N ARG A 119 5.50 -6.10 24.58
CA ARG A 119 5.89 -4.69 24.59
C ARG A 119 6.96 -4.46 23.51
N GLY A 120 6.80 -3.41 22.72
CA GLY A 120 7.81 -2.99 21.76
C GLY A 120 9.09 -2.46 22.44
N HIS A 121 10.19 -2.47 21.68
CA HIS A 121 11.48 -1.82 22.03
C HIS A 121 12.08 -2.22 23.39
N GLN A 122 11.99 -3.50 23.77
CA GLN A 122 12.64 -3.99 24.97
C GLN A 122 14.11 -4.37 24.74
N ALA A 123 14.95 -4.11 25.74
CA ALA A 123 16.33 -4.61 25.75
C ALA A 123 16.31 -6.16 25.72
N ALA A 124 17.11 -6.75 24.83
CA ALA A 124 17.04 -8.16 24.41
C ALA A 124 17.45 -9.18 25.49
N ARG A 125 16.70 -9.28 26.58
CA ARG A 125 16.99 -10.20 27.70
C ARG A 125 16.20 -11.50 27.63
N ASP A 126 14.99 -11.46 27.07
CA ASP A 126 14.15 -12.65 26.91
C ASP A 126 13.90 -13.00 25.43
N LYS A 127 13.43 -14.22 25.19
CA LYS A 127 13.16 -14.73 23.84
C LYS A 127 12.06 -13.93 23.13
N ILE A 128 11.10 -13.37 23.87
CA ILE A 128 9.99 -12.63 23.26
C ILE A 128 10.51 -11.30 22.70
N ALA A 129 11.30 -10.57 23.49
CA ALA A 129 11.98 -9.34 23.08
C ALA A 129 12.93 -9.60 21.90
N GLN A 130 13.69 -10.71 21.91
CA GLN A 130 14.55 -11.08 20.78
C GLN A 130 13.74 -11.30 19.50
N GLY A 131 12.64 -12.06 19.57
CA GLY A 131 11.78 -12.31 18.43
C GLY A 131 11.10 -11.05 17.90
N ASN A 132 10.60 -10.19 18.79
CA ASN A 132 9.99 -8.91 18.42
C ASN A 132 11.01 -7.98 17.76
N ASN A 133 12.21 -7.86 18.33
CA ASN A 133 13.27 -7.02 17.78
C ASN A 133 13.71 -7.53 16.39
N LEU A 134 13.75 -8.85 16.18
CA LEU A 134 14.00 -9.42 14.86
C LEU A 134 12.88 -9.08 13.87
N ALA A 135 11.61 -9.16 14.28
CA ALA A 135 10.48 -8.78 13.43
C ALA A 135 10.53 -7.30 13.04
N ASP A 136 10.76 -6.39 14.00
CA ASP A 136 10.93 -4.95 13.76
C ASP A 136 12.09 -4.66 12.82
N GLN A 137 13.24 -5.30 13.06
CA GLN A 137 14.42 -5.14 12.23
C GLN A 137 14.14 -5.59 10.79
N VAL A 138 13.57 -6.77 10.61
CA VAL A 138 13.27 -7.33 9.29
C VAL A 138 12.23 -6.47 8.58
N ALA A 139 11.13 -6.09 9.25
CA ALA A 139 10.12 -5.22 8.65
C ALA A 139 10.69 -3.85 8.24
N ARG A 140 11.57 -3.26 9.06
CA ARG A 140 12.27 -2.01 8.70
C ARG A 140 13.22 -2.20 7.53
N GLN A 141 14.01 -3.27 7.54
CA GLN A 141 14.95 -3.57 6.46
C GLN A 141 14.20 -3.81 5.15
N THR A 142 13.11 -4.58 5.16
CA THR A 142 12.27 -4.82 3.97
C THR A 142 11.56 -3.56 3.50
N ALA A 143 11.17 -2.65 4.40
CA ALA A 143 10.61 -1.35 4.01
C ALA A 143 11.65 -0.43 3.33
N LEU A 144 12.93 -0.60 3.68
CA LEU A 144 14.07 0.16 3.12
C LEU A 144 14.69 -0.51 1.89
N GLN A 145 14.64 -1.84 1.84
CA GLN A 145 14.96 -2.64 0.67
C GLN A 145 13.87 -2.33 -0.35
N ARG A 146 14.14 -1.26 -1.10
CA ARG A 146 13.63 -1.07 -2.43
C ARG A 146 14.12 -2.27 -3.24
N GLU A 147 13.46 -3.41 -3.10
CA GLU A 147 13.21 -4.15 -4.30
C GLU A 147 12.46 -3.16 -5.17
N VAL A 148 13.17 -2.72 -6.19
CA VAL A 148 12.65 -1.98 -7.30
C VAL A 148 11.69 -2.96 -7.99
N ALA A 149 10.56 -3.25 -7.36
CA ALA A 149 9.51 -4.12 -7.85
C ALA A 149 8.68 -3.44 -8.96
N PRO A 150 9.28 -2.48 -9.69
CA PRO A 150 8.95 -2.33 -11.11
C PRO A 150 10.06 -2.78 -12.08
N LEU A 151 11.31 -2.99 -11.65
CA LEU A 151 12.39 -3.51 -12.53
C LEU A 151 12.07 -4.93 -13.02
N LEU A 152 11.53 -5.81 -12.16
CA LEU A 152 11.23 -7.21 -12.53
C LEU A 152 10.12 -7.38 -13.59
N VAL A 153 9.18 -6.43 -13.70
CA VAL A 153 8.14 -6.48 -14.77
C VAL A 153 8.71 -5.98 -16.11
N LEU A 154 9.71 -5.10 -16.08
CA LEU A 154 10.35 -4.55 -17.27
C LEU A 154 11.52 -5.39 -17.79
N GLU A 155 12.30 -5.99 -16.89
CA GLU A 155 13.50 -6.75 -17.24
C GLU A 155 13.18 -8.07 -17.97
N THR A 156 11.95 -8.58 -17.88
CA THR A 156 11.60 -9.90 -18.43
C THR A 156 10.84 -9.87 -19.76
N SER A 157 10.26 -8.74 -20.17
CA SER A 157 9.43 -8.66 -21.39
C SER A 157 9.95 -7.75 -22.51
N PHE A 158 10.96 -6.91 -22.23
CA PHE A 158 11.43 -5.92 -23.20
C PHE A 158 12.93 -5.99 -23.44
N ILE A 159 13.30 -6.18 -24.71
CA ILE A 159 14.66 -5.98 -25.20
C ILE A 159 14.77 -4.50 -25.63
N PRO A 160 15.60 -3.69 -24.96
CA PRO A 160 15.75 -2.28 -25.30
C PRO A 160 16.46 -2.11 -26.65
N LYS A 161 15.96 -1.21 -27.49
CA LYS A 161 16.46 -0.91 -28.82
C LYS A 161 16.77 0.57 -28.95
N TYR A 162 17.97 0.95 -28.52
CA TYR A 162 18.47 2.31 -28.70
C TYR A 162 19.04 2.48 -30.11
N THR A 163 18.84 3.65 -30.71
CA THR A 163 19.51 3.98 -31.98
C THR A 163 20.98 4.33 -31.73
N LYS A 164 21.85 4.18 -32.74
CA LYS A 164 23.28 4.55 -32.60
C LYS A 164 23.48 6.02 -32.18
N ALA A 165 22.61 6.91 -32.65
CA ALA A 165 22.64 8.33 -32.30
C ALA A 165 22.24 8.55 -30.84
N GLU A 166 21.16 7.91 -30.41
CA GLU A 166 20.66 7.95 -29.03
C GLU A 166 21.68 7.38 -28.04
N THR A 167 22.25 6.20 -28.31
CA THR A 167 23.31 5.61 -27.48
C THR A 167 24.50 6.55 -27.34
N ARG A 168 24.97 7.16 -28.44
CA ARG A 168 26.08 8.12 -28.40
C ARG A 168 25.75 9.35 -27.55
N ALA A 169 24.54 9.90 -27.70
CA ALA A 169 24.10 11.07 -26.94
C ALA A 169 23.93 10.78 -25.44
N LEU A 170 23.49 9.57 -25.09
CA LEU A 170 23.34 9.15 -23.70
C LEU A 170 24.71 8.90 -23.05
N LEU A 171 25.61 8.16 -23.72
CA LEU A 171 26.95 7.87 -23.19
C LEU A 171 27.83 9.11 -23.02
N ALA A 172 27.51 10.22 -23.71
CA ALA A 172 28.19 11.50 -23.53
C ALA A 172 27.78 12.24 -22.24
N GLN A 173 26.74 11.80 -21.54
CA GLN A 173 26.27 12.42 -20.30
C GLN A 173 26.93 11.78 -19.07
N GLU A 174 27.33 12.62 -18.11
CA GLU A 174 27.82 12.14 -16.81
C GLU A 174 26.73 11.37 -16.05
N GLY A 175 27.14 10.33 -15.32
CA GLY A 175 26.22 9.47 -14.57
C GLY A 175 25.50 8.40 -15.41
N THR A 176 25.93 8.18 -16.66
CA THR A 176 25.39 7.14 -17.54
C THR A 176 26.09 5.79 -17.34
N GLN A 177 25.33 4.71 -17.29
CA GLN A 177 25.85 3.34 -17.22
C GLN A 177 25.10 2.42 -18.18
N THR A 178 25.78 1.40 -18.71
CA THR A 178 25.20 0.36 -19.55
C THR A 178 25.07 -0.94 -18.77
N HIS A 179 23.90 -1.54 -18.78
CA HIS A 179 23.66 -2.84 -18.17
C HIS A 179 23.92 -3.98 -19.17
N PRO A 180 24.42 -5.16 -18.73
CA PRO A 180 24.63 -6.32 -19.62
C PRO A 180 23.39 -6.77 -20.40
N SER A 181 22.19 -6.48 -19.90
CA SER A 181 20.92 -6.75 -20.58
C SER A 181 20.57 -5.76 -21.69
N GLY A 182 21.47 -4.82 -22.03
CA GLY A 182 21.30 -3.82 -23.08
C GLY A 182 20.60 -2.52 -22.64
N TRP A 183 20.17 -2.39 -21.38
CA TRP A 183 19.55 -1.17 -20.86
C TRP A 183 20.59 -0.09 -20.56
N ILE A 184 20.22 1.17 -20.75
CA ILE A 184 21.03 2.33 -20.36
C ILE A 184 20.36 3.01 -19.16
N THR A 185 21.14 3.28 -18.12
CA THR A 185 20.73 4.08 -16.97
C THR A 185 21.42 5.44 -16.98
N LEU A 186 20.72 6.47 -16.52
CA LEU A 186 21.23 7.82 -16.32
C LEU A 186 20.87 8.25 -14.90
N HIS A 187 21.86 8.52 -14.06
CA HIS A 187 21.68 8.80 -12.62
C HIS A 187 20.82 7.74 -11.92
N GLU A 188 21.18 6.46 -12.11
CA GLU A 188 20.50 5.29 -11.54
C GLU A 188 19.04 5.07 -12.00
N LYS A 189 18.58 5.79 -13.03
CA LYS A 189 17.24 5.61 -13.63
C LYS A 189 17.32 5.09 -15.05
N LEU A 190 16.43 4.18 -15.42
CA LEU A 190 16.36 3.63 -16.78
C LEU A 190 15.98 4.71 -17.79
N VAL A 191 16.71 4.79 -18.89
CA VAL A 191 16.33 5.64 -20.02
C VAL A 191 15.47 4.80 -20.97
N LEU A 192 14.25 5.22 -21.24
CA LEU A 192 13.40 4.54 -22.23
C LEU A 192 13.93 4.79 -23.65
N PRO A 193 14.12 3.75 -24.48
CA PRO A 193 14.40 3.94 -25.89
C PRO A 193 13.27 4.72 -26.56
N GLU A 194 13.59 5.76 -27.31
CA GLU A 194 12.59 6.69 -27.88
C GLU A 194 11.49 5.96 -28.67
N GLN A 195 11.88 4.98 -29.51
CA GLN A 195 10.96 4.20 -30.33
C GLN A 195 10.05 3.25 -29.53
N GLN A 196 10.48 2.84 -28.34
CA GLN A 196 9.75 1.88 -27.50
C GLN A 196 9.02 2.53 -26.33
N ALA A 197 9.30 3.81 -26.04
CA ALA A 197 8.75 4.52 -24.90
C ALA A 197 7.21 4.44 -24.84
N ILE A 198 6.52 4.72 -25.94
CA ILE A 198 5.05 4.65 -25.99
C ILE A 198 4.54 3.24 -25.70
N THR A 199 5.13 2.22 -26.33
CA THR A 199 4.69 0.83 -26.18
C THR A 199 4.87 0.33 -24.75
N ILE A 200 6.02 0.63 -24.15
CA ILE A 200 6.33 0.26 -22.76
C ILE A 200 5.37 0.95 -21.80
N ILE A 201 5.20 2.28 -21.95
CA ILE A 201 4.28 3.04 -21.10
C ILE A 201 2.83 2.59 -21.28
N LYS A 202 2.43 2.23 -22.51
CA LYS A 202 1.09 1.71 -22.80
C LYS A 202 0.81 0.42 -22.06
N GLN A 203 1.73 -0.55 -22.06
CA GLN A 203 1.51 -1.81 -21.34
C GLN A 203 1.34 -1.58 -19.84
N ILE A 204 2.15 -0.71 -19.23
CA ILE A 204 2.02 -0.36 -17.81
C ILE A 204 0.70 0.36 -17.55
N HIS A 205 0.30 1.28 -18.45
CA HIS A 205 -0.96 1.99 -18.35
C HIS A 205 -2.17 1.06 -18.46
N ASP A 206 -2.19 0.14 -19.43
CA ASP A 206 -3.31 -0.79 -19.66
C ASP A 206 -3.52 -1.73 -18.45
N ALA A 207 -2.47 -2.00 -17.67
CA ALA A 207 -2.57 -2.78 -16.43
C ALA A 207 -3.18 -1.99 -15.25
N LEU A 208 -3.07 -0.66 -15.25
CA LEU A 208 -3.40 0.18 -14.09
C LEU A 208 -4.58 1.14 -14.33
N HIS A 209 -4.80 1.57 -15.57
CA HIS A 209 -5.77 2.60 -15.99
C HIS A 209 -5.82 3.83 -15.06
N ILE A 210 -4.66 4.26 -14.56
CA ILE A 210 -4.52 5.43 -13.69
C ILE A 210 -4.25 6.71 -14.48
N GLY A 211 -4.68 7.85 -13.92
CA GLY A 211 -4.50 9.16 -14.52
C GLY A 211 -3.03 9.54 -14.75
N PRO A 212 -2.74 10.50 -15.65
CA PRO A 212 -1.38 10.76 -16.14
C PRO A 212 -0.44 11.26 -15.03
N ARG A 213 -0.96 12.00 -14.04
CA ARG A 213 -0.18 12.46 -12.88
C ARG A 213 0.17 11.31 -11.95
N ALA A 214 -0.77 10.38 -11.73
CA ALA A 214 -0.54 9.20 -10.90
C ALA A 214 0.46 8.25 -11.59
N LEU A 215 0.31 8.04 -12.91
CA LEU A 215 1.24 7.24 -13.69
C LEU A 215 2.65 7.85 -13.70
N LEU A 216 2.77 9.16 -13.84
CA LEU A 216 4.07 9.84 -13.75
C LEU A 216 4.72 9.65 -12.38
N ASN A 217 3.98 9.81 -11.28
CA ASN A 217 4.51 9.62 -9.93
C ASN A 217 4.92 8.16 -9.66
N PHE A 218 4.22 7.20 -10.28
CA PHE A 218 4.55 5.78 -10.22
C PHE A 218 5.85 5.47 -10.96
N LEU A 219 6.09 6.12 -12.10
CA LEU A 219 7.21 5.83 -13.01
C LEU A 219 8.46 6.68 -12.79
N SER A 220 8.33 7.88 -12.20
CA SER A 220 9.45 8.79 -11.92
C SER A 220 10.58 8.23 -11.04
N PRO A 221 10.36 7.22 -10.16
CA PRO A 221 11.45 6.58 -9.42
C PRO A 221 12.28 5.61 -10.28
N LEU A 222 11.76 5.19 -11.43
CA LEU A 222 12.30 4.10 -12.25
C LEU A 222 12.94 4.61 -13.53
N PHE A 223 12.24 5.55 -14.17
CA PHE A 223 12.61 6.05 -15.48
C PHE A 223 13.17 7.46 -15.40
N SER A 224 14.15 7.72 -16.25
CA SER A 224 14.63 9.07 -16.54
C SER A 224 13.45 9.93 -17.04
N PRO A 225 13.40 11.22 -16.68
CA PRO A 225 12.33 12.11 -17.14
C PRO A 225 12.34 12.32 -18.68
N LEU A 226 13.42 11.97 -19.36
CA LEU A 226 13.55 11.98 -20.82
C LEU A 226 12.41 11.18 -21.47
N HIS A 227 11.62 11.85 -22.32
CA HIS A 227 10.45 11.31 -23.05
C HIS A 227 9.29 10.77 -22.21
N LEU A 228 9.46 10.60 -20.90
CA LEU A 228 8.48 9.96 -20.00
C LEU A 228 7.15 10.72 -19.92
N ARG A 229 7.20 12.05 -19.74
CA ARG A 229 5.98 12.87 -19.60
C ARG A 229 5.16 12.89 -20.89
N GLN A 230 5.82 13.05 -22.03
CA GLN A 230 5.16 13.03 -23.34
C GLN A 230 4.56 11.66 -23.61
N ALA A 231 5.29 10.57 -23.34
CA ALA A 231 4.79 9.22 -23.54
C ALA A 231 3.53 8.93 -22.73
N ILE A 232 3.53 9.29 -21.43
CA ILE A 232 2.37 9.13 -20.55
C ILE A 232 1.15 9.91 -21.06
N GLN A 233 1.34 11.15 -21.50
CA GLN A 233 0.24 11.97 -22.01
C GLN A 233 -0.37 11.37 -23.28
N THR A 234 0.48 10.92 -24.21
CA THR A 234 0.05 10.27 -25.45
C THR A 234 -0.75 9.00 -25.18
N VAL A 235 -0.23 8.13 -24.30
CA VAL A 235 -0.91 6.87 -23.91
C VAL A 235 -2.24 7.16 -23.22
N HIS A 236 -2.27 8.06 -22.24
CA HIS A 236 -3.52 8.36 -21.52
C HIS A 236 -4.59 8.96 -22.43
N ARG A 237 -4.23 9.87 -23.34
CA ARG A 237 -5.17 10.50 -24.30
C ARG A 237 -5.75 9.50 -25.30
N SER A 238 -5.01 8.43 -25.60
CA SER A 238 -5.44 7.38 -26.53
C SER A 238 -6.17 6.21 -25.85
N CYS A 239 -6.30 6.22 -24.52
CA CYS A 239 -6.97 5.16 -23.78
C CYS A 239 -8.48 5.35 -23.72
N LEU A 240 -9.23 4.46 -24.37
CA LEU A 240 -10.71 4.47 -24.37
C LEU A 240 -11.30 4.22 -22.97
N THR A 241 -10.67 3.35 -22.17
CA THR A 241 -11.09 3.04 -20.80
C THR A 241 -10.99 4.28 -19.91
N CYS A 242 -9.88 5.01 -19.97
CA CYS A 242 -9.73 6.24 -19.18
C CYS A 242 -10.60 7.38 -19.72
N ALA A 243 -10.86 7.43 -21.03
CA ALA A 243 -11.77 8.40 -21.62
C ALA A 243 -13.23 8.19 -21.18
N THR A 244 -13.64 6.94 -20.95
CA THR A 244 -15.02 6.60 -20.56
C THR A 244 -15.28 6.73 -19.05
N ILE A 245 -14.25 6.63 -18.19
CA ILE A 245 -14.39 6.57 -16.72
C ILE A 245 -14.03 7.91 -16.03
N SER A 246 -14.15 9.05 -16.70
CA SER A 246 -13.88 10.34 -16.03
C SER A 246 -14.83 10.56 -14.82
N PRO A 247 -14.37 11.13 -13.68
CA PRO A 247 -15.16 11.30 -12.46
C PRO A 247 -16.39 12.22 -12.56
N GLN A 248 -16.70 12.70 -13.76
CA GLN A 248 -17.83 13.57 -14.05
C GLN A 248 -18.47 13.04 -15.32
N GLY A 249 -19.53 12.25 -15.15
CA GLY A 249 -20.37 11.83 -16.27
C GLY A 249 -20.85 13.05 -17.03
N GLY A 250 -20.47 13.13 -18.30
CA GLY A 250 -20.87 14.20 -19.19
C GLY A 250 -20.50 13.83 -20.61
N LEU A 251 -21.45 13.26 -21.35
CA LEU A 251 -21.39 13.27 -22.81
C LEU A 251 -21.16 14.72 -23.24
N ARG A 252 -20.06 14.97 -23.95
CA ARG A 252 -19.78 16.29 -24.52
C ARG A 252 -20.89 16.58 -25.53
N PRO A 253 -21.69 17.65 -25.39
CA PRO A 253 -22.63 18.01 -26.45
C PRO A 253 -21.84 18.45 -27.69
N PRO A 254 -22.37 18.24 -28.90
CA PRO A 254 -21.78 18.80 -30.11
C PRO A 254 -21.75 20.34 -30.03
N PRO A 255 -20.85 21.01 -30.76
CA PRO A 255 -20.70 22.45 -30.70
C PRO A 255 -22.01 23.15 -31.06
N ARG A 256 -22.52 23.99 -30.16
CA ARG A 256 -23.69 24.84 -30.43
C ARG A 256 -23.24 26.07 -31.21
N ASN A 257 -23.83 26.29 -32.38
CA ASN A 257 -23.84 27.60 -33.05
C ASN A 257 -24.47 28.66 -32.13
N PRO A 258 -24.05 29.94 -32.18
CA PRO A 258 -24.56 30.94 -31.26
C PRO A 258 -25.94 31.42 -31.70
N PRO A 259 -26.85 31.69 -30.74
CA PRO A 259 -27.71 32.84 -30.92
C PRO A 259 -27.87 33.72 -29.66
N ALA A 260 -27.91 35.02 -29.96
CA ALA A 260 -28.60 36.15 -29.35
C ALA A 260 -28.99 36.16 -27.85
N GLU A 261 -28.56 37.24 -27.19
CA GLU A 261 -29.27 38.09 -26.20
C GLU A 261 -30.60 37.59 -25.59
N ARG A 262 -30.66 37.40 -24.25
CA ARG A 262 -31.17 38.36 -23.22
C ARG A 262 -31.48 37.69 -21.85
N THR A 263 -31.14 38.45 -20.80
CA THR A 263 -31.79 38.63 -19.48
C THR A 263 -31.94 37.49 -18.45
N SER A 264 -31.29 37.72 -17.29
CA SER A 264 -31.83 37.71 -15.91
C SER A 264 -32.49 36.45 -15.32
N ALA A 265 -31.87 35.87 -14.28
CA ALA A 265 -32.32 35.98 -12.87
C ALA A 265 -31.61 34.96 -11.95
N ARG A 266 -31.42 35.37 -10.68
CA ARG A 266 -30.87 34.65 -9.52
C ARG A 266 -31.57 33.32 -9.20
N SER A 267 -30.81 32.34 -8.70
CA SER A 267 -31.06 31.73 -7.37
C SER A 267 -29.89 30.87 -6.88
N ARG A 268 -29.63 30.97 -5.57
CA ARG A 268 -28.60 30.30 -4.77
C ARG A 268 -28.90 28.81 -4.65
N LEU A 269 -27.86 27.98 -4.51
CA LEU A 269 -27.82 26.89 -3.53
C LEU A 269 -26.35 26.56 -3.25
N ALA A 270 -26.05 26.43 -1.96
CA ALA A 270 -24.74 26.20 -1.40
C ALA A 270 -24.41 24.71 -1.44
N ASP A 271 -23.17 24.38 -1.83
CA ASP A 271 -22.54 23.10 -1.50
C ASP A 271 -21.15 23.38 -0.94
N ASN A 272 -20.98 22.99 0.33
CA ASN A 272 -19.74 23.08 1.08
C ASN A 272 -19.07 21.69 1.05
N PRO A 273 -17.81 21.54 0.61
CA PRO A 273 -17.19 20.24 0.43
C PRO A 273 -16.38 19.76 1.65
N ALA A 274 -16.20 18.44 1.70
CA ALA A 274 -15.09 17.69 2.31
C ALA A 274 -15.02 17.63 3.84
N GLY A 275 -15.60 16.57 4.41
CA GLY A 275 -15.26 16.07 5.74
C GLY A 275 -13.91 15.34 5.74
N SER A 276 -12.88 15.98 6.29
CA SER A 276 -11.59 15.38 6.62
C SER A 276 -11.73 14.36 7.76
N CYS A 277 -11.15 13.16 7.61
CA CYS A 277 -11.14 12.13 8.64
C CYS A 277 -10.06 12.41 9.68
N SER A 278 -10.46 12.82 10.89
CA SER A 278 -9.57 13.01 12.05
C SER A 278 -9.53 11.73 12.91
N PRO A 279 -8.35 11.31 13.40
CA PRO A 279 -8.25 10.21 14.36
C PRO A 279 -8.57 10.73 15.76
N GLN A 280 -9.74 10.41 16.31
CA GLN A 280 -10.04 10.64 17.72
C GLN A 280 -10.05 9.32 18.48
N HIS A 281 -9.08 9.18 19.38
CA HIS A 281 -9.13 8.25 20.50
C HIS A 281 -10.21 8.72 21.48
N HIS A 282 -11.24 7.88 21.70
CA HIS A 282 -12.00 7.93 22.94
C HIS A 282 -12.20 6.49 23.43
N LEU A 283 -11.46 6.16 24.50
CA LEU A 283 -11.82 5.07 25.39
C LEU A 283 -13.17 5.43 26.04
N ALA A 284 -14.15 4.54 25.93
CA ALA A 284 -15.32 4.56 26.78
C ALA A 284 -15.11 3.57 27.92
N SER A 285 -15.47 4.04 29.12
CA SER A 285 -15.16 3.52 30.43
C SER A 285 -15.73 2.14 30.76
N SER A 286 -15.05 1.52 31.71
CA SER A 286 -15.35 0.30 32.46
C SER A 286 -16.77 0.21 33.01
N HIS A 287 -17.43 -0.93 32.78
CA HIS A 287 -18.45 -1.47 33.69
C HIS A 287 -17.87 -2.70 34.43
N PRO A 288 -18.13 -2.86 35.73
CA PRO A 288 -17.56 -3.95 36.52
C PRO A 288 -18.22 -5.30 36.19
N VAL A 289 -17.39 -6.34 36.11
CA VAL A 289 -17.79 -7.74 35.99
C VAL A 289 -18.23 -8.23 37.38
N PRO A 290 -19.38 -8.93 37.52
CA PRO A 290 -19.75 -9.56 38.79
C PRO A 290 -18.89 -10.81 39.03
N THR A 291 -18.31 -10.91 40.22
CA THR A 291 -17.61 -12.08 40.74
C THR A 291 -18.58 -13.23 41.01
N PRO A 292 -18.27 -14.49 40.63
CA PRO A 292 -19.00 -15.64 41.11
C PRO A 292 -18.54 -16.00 42.53
N VAL A 293 -19.48 -16.02 43.46
CA VAL A 293 -19.32 -16.55 44.82
C VAL A 293 -19.27 -18.08 44.72
N ILE A 294 -18.13 -18.67 45.06
CA ILE A 294 -18.01 -20.11 45.30
C ILE A 294 -18.44 -20.34 46.75
N GLY A 295 -19.64 -20.87 46.94
CA GLY A 295 -20.08 -21.42 48.21
C GLY A 295 -19.47 -22.81 48.40
N LEU A 296 -18.68 -22.99 49.46
CA LEU A 296 -18.37 -24.29 50.02
C LEU A 296 -19.45 -24.59 51.07
N GLY A 297 -20.26 -25.60 50.78
CA GLY A 297 -21.07 -26.36 51.73
C GLY A 297 -20.79 -27.83 51.51
#